data_AF-A0ABD0SBA5-F1
#
_entry.id   AF-A0ABD0SBA5-F1
#
_cell.length_a   1.000
_cell.length_b   1.000
_cell.length_c   1.000
_cell.angle_alpha   90.00
_cell.angle_beta   90.00
_cell.angle_gamma   90.00
#
_symmetry.space_group_name_H-M   'P 1'
#
loop_
_entity.id
_entity.type
_entity.pdbx_description
1 polymer ?
#
loop_
_entity_poly.entity_id
_entity_poly.type
_entity_poly.pdbx_seq_one_letter_code
_entity_poly.pdbx_strand_id
1 'polypeptide(L)'
;MTGSVWAVRGALSSIKTRLISKELSNIGVPVTAFRCFSVTQTRNMKLVQFSYNNKPGEIRAGYVEGNDVVDLNKVDNGLPLKLVDILKQCGVEKIAEIKAKKPKGVPLSSVRLEAPITGQDKVFGVGLNYLDHCKEQNLTPPELPMIFSKFSSAVIGPNDAVKLRTEITQNVDWEVELAVVIGKECSMIDAKDAYSYVLGYTVAQDISARDWQKKKNSGQFILGKSMDTFCPLGPWIVTTDEIKDPQCLNIKCSLNGVVKQDSNTCQLIHKIPDVIARLASVMTLYPGDVILSGTPGGVGVHRKPPEFLKPGDKLVSEIECIGVLETKFVKYDKCSC
;
A
#
# COMPACT_ATOMS: atom_id res chain seq x y z
N MET A 1 -7.22 -68.23 -29.70
CA MET A 1 -7.55 -68.46 -28.27
C MET A 1 -7.30 -67.16 -27.52
N THR A 2 -8.37 -66.63 -26.91
CA THR A 2 -8.46 -65.66 -25.77
C THR A 2 -7.51 -64.45 -25.77
N GLY A 3 -7.91 -63.17 -25.78
CA GLY A 3 -9.11 -62.45 -25.34
C GLY A 3 -8.59 -61.16 -24.65
N SER A 4 -8.96 -59.94 -25.09
CA SER A 4 -9.90 -59.00 -24.42
C SER A 4 -9.34 -58.41 -23.08
N VAL A 5 -9.33 -57.12 -22.69
CA VAL A 5 -10.37 -56.09 -22.52
C VAL A 5 -9.73 -54.80 -21.92
N TRP A 6 -10.17 -53.62 -22.39
CA TRP A 6 -10.39 -52.28 -21.79
C TRP A 6 -9.55 -51.64 -20.63
N ALA A 7 -9.25 -50.34 -20.88
CA ALA A 7 -9.39 -49.13 -20.03
C ALA A 7 -8.50 -48.88 -18.78
N VAL A 8 -7.98 -47.64 -18.64
CA VAL A 8 -8.25 -46.67 -17.54
C VAL A 8 -7.38 -45.39 -17.69
N ARG A 9 -7.97 -44.26 -17.26
CA ARG A 9 -7.48 -42.87 -17.15
C ARG A 9 -6.33 -42.68 -16.13
N GLY A 10 -5.57 -41.59 -16.29
CA GLY A 10 -5.27 -40.67 -15.18
C GLY A 10 -3.83 -40.62 -14.63
N ALA A 11 -3.28 -39.40 -14.65
CA ALA A 11 -2.31 -38.80 -13.71
C ALA A 11 -0.98 -39.53 -13.40
N LEU A 12 0.13 -38.90 -13.79
CA LEU A 12 1.41 -39.01 -13.07
C LEU A 12 1.97 -37.61 -12.79
N SER A 13 1.45 -37.02 -11.71
CA SER A 13 2.21 -36.14 -10.83
C SER A 13 3.27 -36.95 -10.08
N SER A 14 4.38 -36.32 -9.71
CA SER A 14 5.22 -36.73 -8.58
C SER A 14 5.87 -38.13 -8.70
N ILE A 15 7.05 -38.21 -9.35
CA ILE A 15 8.21 -39.02 -8.92
C ILE A 15 9.42 -38.43 -9.67
N LYS A 16 10.12 -37.46 -9.05
CA LYS A 16 11.53 -37.15 -9.33
C LYS A 16 12.11 -36.21 -8.26
N THR A 17 12.02 -36.63 -6.99
CA THR A 17 12.64 -35.87 -5.87
C THR A 17 13.45 -36.74 -4.91
N ARG A 18 13.86 -37.96 -5.27
CA ARG A 18 14.57 -38.82 -4.30
C ARG A 18 15.68 -39.72 -4.82
N LEU A 19 16.29 -39.40 -5.96
CA LEU A 19 17.38 -40.22 -6.51
C LEU A 19 18.63 -39.45 -6.98
N ILE A 20 18.77 -38.15 -6.72
CA ILE A 20 19.98 -37.39 -7.12
C ILE A 20 20.75 -36.81 -5.91
N SER A 21 20.36 -37.12 -4.67
CA SER A 21 21.07 -36.65 -3.47
C SER A 21 22.10 -37.63 -2.90
N LYS A 22 22.44 -38.72 -3.61
CA LYS A 22 23.38 -39.74 -3.10
C LYS A 22 24.55 -40.10 -4.02
N GLU A 23 24.67 -39.51 -5.20
CA GLU A 23 25.79 -39.75 -6.12
C GLU A 23 26.63 -38.52 -6.49
N LEU A 24 26.32 -37.33 -5.95
CA LEU A 24 27.08 -36.10 -6.25
C LEU A 24 27.96 -35.58 -5.11
N SER A 25 28.22 -36.40 -4.08
CA SER A 25 29.13 -36.03 -2.98
C SER A 25 30.62 -36.32 -3.27
N ASN A 26 30.99 -36.73 -4.49
CA ASN A 26 32.37 -37.10 -4.83
C ASN A 26 33.02 -36.33 -5.99
N ILE A 27 32.45 -35.20 -6.42
CA ILE A 27 33.12 -34.31 -7.37
C ILE A 27 33.05 -32.89 -6.81
N GLY A 28 34.19 -32.39 -6.32
CA GLY A 28 34.35 -31.08 -5.70
C GLY A 28 34.18 -29.92 -6.68
N VAL A 29 32.96 -29.70 -7.15
CA VAL A 29 32.55 -28.53 -7.92
C VAL A 29 31.64 -27.68 -7.03
N PRO A 30 31.91 -26.37 -6.87
CA PRO A 30 31.07 -25.51 -6.06
C PRO A 30 29.66 -25.46 -6.66
N VAL A 31 28.65 -25.73 -5.82
CA VAL A 31 27.23 -25.65 -6.18
C VAL A 31 26.90 -24.18 -6.46
N THR A 32 27.10 -23.73 -7.69
CA THR A 32 26.48 -22.51 -8.19
C THR A 32 24.98 -22.78 -8.25
N ALA A 33 24.25 -22.13 -7.34
CA ALA A 33 22.81 -22.10 -7.29
C ALA A 33 22.25 -21.84 -8.71
N PHE A 34 21.42 -22.75 -9.21
CA PHE A 34 20.58 -22.49 -10.36
C PHE A 34 19.68 -21.30 -10.02
N ARG A 35 20.06 -20.09 -10.46
CA ARG A 35 19.15 -18.96 -10.55
C ARG A 35 18.11 -19.33 -11.59
N CYS A 36 16.93 -19.74 -11.16
CA CYS A 36 15.73 -19.59 -11.97
C CYS A 36 15.58 -18.09 -12.25
N PHE A 37 16.00 -17.66 -13.44
CA PHE A 37 15.55 -16.39 -13.99
C PHE A 37 14.04 -16.52 -14.19
N SER A 38 13.26 -16.13 -13.18
CA SER A 38 11.90 -15.68 -13.42
C SER A 38 12.06 -14.45 -14.29
N VAL A 39 11.74 -14.59 -15.57
CA VAL A 39 11.48 -13.44 -16.43
C VAL A 39 10.19 -12.85 -15.86
N THR A 40 10.32 -11.98 -14.88
CA THR A 40 9.23 -11.12 -14.44
C THR A 40 8.86 -10.30 -15.66
N GLN A 41 7.84 -10.75 -16.39
CA GLN A 41 7.18 -9.89 -17.37
C GLN A 41 6.85 -8.59 -16.65
N THR A 42 7.31 -7.47 -17.20
CA THR A 42 7.02 -6.14 -16.69
C THR A 42 5.51 -6.03 -16.50
N ARG A 43 5.11 -5.78 -15.27
CA ARG A 43 3.75 -5.66 -14.78
C ARG A 43 3.21 -4.24 -14.87
N ASN A 44 3.97 -3.25 -15.32
CA ASN A 44 3.64 -1.81 -15.42
C ASN A 44 2.14 -1.53 -15.33
N MET A 45 1.67 -1.37 -14.09
CA MET A 45 0.27 -1.25 -13.75
C MET A 45 0.06 -0.19 -12.69
N LYS A 46 -1.02 0.55 -12.90
CA LYS A 46 -1.70 1.36 -11.89
C LYS A 46 -2.92 0.59 -11.41
N LEU A 47 -2.76 -0.21 -10.36
CA LEU A 47 -3.84 -1.03 -9.80
C LEU A 47 -4.84 -0.14 -9.04
N VAL A 48 -6.12 -0.39 -9.26
CA VAL A 48 -7.22 0.38 -8.68
C VAL A 48 -8.29 -0.53 -8.11
N GLN A 49 -9.06 0.02 -7.18
CA GLN A 49 -10.44 -0.41 -6.98
C GLN A 49 -11.37 0.72 -7.39
N PHE A 50 -12.53 0.36 -7.91
CA PHE A 50 -13.52 1.33 -8.37
C PHE A 50 -14.93 0.78 -8.21
N SER A 51 -15.92 1.67 -8.27
CA SER A 51 -17.31 1.33 -8.51
C SER A 51 -17.79 2.02 -9.79
N TYR A 52 -18.69 1.40 -10.55
CA TYR A 52 -19.28 2.08 -11.70
C TYR A 52 -20.21 3.19 -11.22
N ASN A 53 -20.25 4.32 -11.93
CA ASN A 53 -21.12 5.45 -11.54
C ASN A 53 -22.61 5.06 -11.50
N ASN A 54 -23.02 4.09 -12.33
CA ASN A 54 -24.39 3.56 -12.35
C ASN A 54 -24.64 2.42 -11.34
N LYS A 55 -23.61 1.98 -10.61
CA LYS A 55 -23.66 0.94 -9.58
C LYS A 55 -22.73 1.31 -8.41
N PRO A 56 -23.01 2.43 -7.72
CA PRO A 56 -22.17 2.89 -6.61
C PRO A 56 -22.09 1.84 -5.50
N GLY A 57 -20.92 1.69 -4.89
CA GLY A 57 -20.68 0.74 -3.80
C GLY A 57 -20.41 -0.71 -4.21
N GLU A 58 -20.66 -1.09 -5.48
CA GLU A 58 -20.23 -2.38 -6.02
C GLU A 58 -18.73 -2.32 -6.36
N ILE A 59 -17.88 -2.59 -5.36
CA ILE A 59 -16.42 -2.59 -5.51
C ILE A 59 -15.97 -3.61 -6.55
N ARG A 60 -15.09 -3.17 -7.44
CA ARG A 60 -14.38 -4.00 -8.42
C ARG A 60 -12.89 -3.69 -8.40
N ALA A 61 -12.08 -4.68 -8.75
CA ALA A 61 -10.65 -4.54 -8.94
C ALA A 61 -10.31 -4.30 -10.41
N GLY A 62 -9.32 -3.46 -10.65
CA GLY A 62 -8.90 -3.09 -12.00
C GLY A 62 -7.47 -2.61 -12.10
N TYR A 63 -7.07 -2.24 -13.31
CA TYR A 63 -5.88 -1.42 -13.55
C TYR A 63 -6.19 -0.32 -14.57
N VAL A 64 -5.50 0.80 -14.44
CA VAL A 64 -5.59 1.93 -15.37
C VAL A 64 -4.63 1.72 -16.54
N GLU A 65 -5.11 2.02 -17.74
CA GLU A 65 -4.32 2.04 -18.97
C GLU A 65 -4.75 3.23 -19.82
N GLY A 66 -3.86 4.23 -19.95
CA GLY A 66 -4.24 5.52 -20.56
C GLY A 66 -5.35 6.21 -19.77
N ASN A 67 -6.47 6.50 -20.44
CA ASN A 67 -7.66 7.13 -19.85
C ASN A 67 -8.77 6.11 -19.54
N ASP A 68 -8.47 4.82 -19.62
CA ASP A 68 -9.41 3.74 -19.39
C ASP A 68 -9.03 2.94 -18.14
N VAL A 69 -10.02 2.26 -17.57
CA VAL A 69 -9.86 1.23 -16.54
C VAL A 69 -10.28 -0.12 -17.09
N VAL A 70 -9.46 -1.14 -16.89
CA VAL A 70 -9.81 -2.52 -17.16
C VAL A 70 -10.41 -3.14 -15.89
N ASP A 71 -11.63 -3.62 -16.01
CA ASP A 71 -12.36 -4.36 -14.96
C ASP A 71 -11.91 -5.83 -14.93
N LEU A 72 -11.06 -6.20 -13.97
CA LEU A 72 -10.54 -7.56 -13.87
C LEU A 72 -11.66 -8.57 -13.62
N ASN A 73 -12.65 -8.19 -12.80
CA ASN A 73 -13.76 -9.06 -12.43
C ASN A 73 -14.74 -9.28 -13.58
N LYS A 74 -14.79 -8.38 -14.57
CA LYS A 74 -15.57 -8.56 -15.80
C LYS A 74 -14.82 -9.40 -16.83
N VAL A 75 -13.49 -9.30 -16.86
CA VAL A 75 -12.65 -10.10 -17.75
C VAL A 75 -12.57 -11.55 -17.29
N ASP A 76 -12.52 -11.78 -15.97
CA ASP A 76 -12.52 -13.10 -15.36
C ASP A 76 -13.51 -13.11 -14.18
N ASN A 77 -14.72 -13.64 -14.42
CA ASN A 77 -15.80 -13.73 -13.44
C ASN A 77 -15.47 -14.67 -12.26
N GLY A 78 -14.38 -15.46 -12.33
CA GLY A 78 -13.91 -16.28 -11.23
C GLY A 78 -13.09 -15.52 -10.19
N LEU A 79 -12.69 -14.28 -10.47
CA LEU A 79 -11.88 -13.48 -9.56
C LEU A 79 -12.71 -12.85 -8.44
N PRO A 80 -12.19 -12.85 -7.19
CA PRO A 80 -12.76 -12.06 -6.09
C PRO A 80 -12.88 -10.58 -6.44
N LEU A 81 -13.92 -9.91 -5.92
CA LEU A 81 -14.21 -8.50 -6.25
C LEU A 81 -13.16 -7.51 -5.74
N LYS A 82 -12.53 -7.80 -4.59
CA LYS A 82 -11.54 -6.91 -3.97
C LYS A 82 -10.12 -7.29 -4.37
N LEU A 83 -9.27 -6.28 -4.55
CA LEU A 83 -7.88 -6.49 -4.93
C LEU A 83 -7.12 -7.34 -3.90
N VAL A 84 -7.37 -7.12 -2.60
CA VAL A 84 -6.72 -7.89 -1.52
C VAL A 84 -7.00 -9.41 -1.64
N ASP A 85 -8.22 -9.77 -2.03
CA ASP A 85 -8.62 -11.17 -2.15
C ASP A 85 -8.04 -11.81 -3.41
N ILE A 86 -7.95 -11.06 -4.52
CA ILE A 86 -7.22 -11.50 -5.72
C ILE A 86 -5.74 -11.76 -5.37
N LEU A 87 -5.09 -10.85 -4.64
CA LEU A 87 -3.68 -11.01 -4.25
C LEU A 87 -3.47 -12.25 -3.39
N LYS A 88 -4.35 -12.49 -2.41
CA LYS A 88 -4.27 -13.65 -1.51
C LYS A 88 -4.53 -14.98 -2.23
N GLN A 89 -5.49 -15.03 -3.15
CA GLN A 89 -5.93 -16.28 -3.78
C GLN A 89 -5.20 -16.60 -5.08
N CYS A 90 -4.81 -15.58 -5.84
CA CYS A 90 -4.31 -15.73 -7.21
C CYS A 90 -2.94 -15.09 -7.44
N GLY A 91 -2.50 -14.20 -6.55
CA GLY A 91 -1.29 -13.41 -6.74
C GLY A 91 -1.44 -12.33 -7.81
N VAL A 92 -0.44 -11.45 -7.87
CA VAL A 92 -0.39 -10.36 -8.87
C VAL A 92 -0.05 -10.88 -10.28
N GLU A 93 0.54 -12.07 -10.38
CA GLU A 93 0.84 -12.79 -11.61
C GLU A 93 -0.42 -12.97 -12.48
N LYS A 94 -1.56 -13.32 -11.85
CA LYS A 94 -2.86 -13.47 -12.52
C LYS A 94 -3.33 -12.17 -13.18
N ILE A 95 -3.06 -11.03 -12.56
CA ILE A 95 -3.40 -9.71 -13.11
C ILE A 95 -2.53 -9.43 -14.35
N ALA A 96 -1.24 -9.74 -14.29
CA ALA A 96 -0.32 -9.60 -15.41
C ALA A 96 -0.73 -10.48 -16.61
N GLU A 97 -1.17 -11.72 -16.37
CA GLU A 97 -1.71 -12.61 -17.41
C GLU A 97 -2.94 -12.03 -18.11
N ILE A 98 -3.85 -11.40 -17.34
CA ILE A 98 -5.02 -10.73 -17.90
C ILE A 98 -4.58 -9.52 -18.73
N LYS A 99 -3.66 -8.70 -18.21
CA LYS A 99 -3.13 -7.53 -18.93
C LYS A 99 -2.45 -7.92 -20.25
N ALA A 100 -1.71 -9.03 -20.29
CA ALA A 100 -1.07 -9.52 -21.50
C ALA A 100 -2.07 -9.82 -22.64
N LYS A 101 -3.33 -10.12 -22.32
CA LYS A 101 -4.41 -10.33 -23.29
C LYS A 101 -5.03 -9.04 -23.84
N LYS A 102 -4.62 -7.88 -23.32
CA LYS A 102 -5.09 -6.54 -23.71
C LYS A 102 -6.62 -6.43 -23.78
N PRO A 103 -7.33 -6.79 -22.69
CA PRO A 103 -8.78 -6.63 -22.64
C PRO A 103 -9.18 -5.17 -22.81
N LYS A 104 -10.37 -4.94 -23.37
CA LYS A 104 -10.90 -3.58 -23.54
C LYS A 104 -11.30 -2.99 -22.19
N GLY A 105 -10.82 -1.79 -21.89
CA GLY A 105 -11.24 -1.00 -20.74
C GLY A 105 -12.55 -0.23 -20.97
N VAL A 106 -12.98 0.45 -19.92
CA VAL A 106 -14.04 1.48 -19.95
C VAL A 106 -13.43 2.83 -19.58
N PRO A 107 -14.01 3.97 -20.01
CA PRO A 107 -13.47 5.28 -19.66
C PRO A 107 -13.33 5.46 -18.15
N LEU A 108 -12.21 5.99 -17.68
CA LEU A 108 -12.00 6.29 -16.25
C LEU A 108 -13.06 7.26 -15.70
N SER A 109 -13.60 8.14 -16.54
CA SER A 109 -14.70 9.04 -16.20
C SER A 109 -16.04 8.33 -15.92
N SER A 110 -16.19 7.07 -16.34
CA SER A 110 -17.41 6.28 -16.12
C SER A 110 -17.45 5.55 -14.77
N VAL A 111 -16.35 5.64 -14.01
CA VAL A 111 -16.19 4.99 -12.71
C VAL A 111 -15.81 6.01 -11.63
N ARG A 112 -16.05 5.62 -10.38
CA ARG A 112 -15.55 6.30 -9.19
C ARG A 112 -14.41 5.48 -8.61
N LEU A 113 -13.23 6.07 -8.50
CA LEU A 113 -12.10 5.43 -7.81
C LEU A 113 -12.38 5.33 -6.31
N GLU A 114 -12.10 4.15 -5.76
CA GLU A 114 -12.17 3.83 -4.34
C GLU A 114 -10.74 3.81 -3.77
N ALA A 115 -10.57 3.52 -2.48
CA ALA A 115 -9.23 3.23 -1.96
C ALA A 115 -8.64 2.07 -2.78
N PRO A 116 -7.39 2.18 -3.26
CA PRO A 116 -6.84 1.19 -4.20
C PRO A 116 -6.68 -0.19 -3.58
N ILE A 117 -6.72 -0.28 -2.25
CA ILE A 117 -6.84 -1.51 -1.51
C ILE A 117 -7.73 -1.31 -0.28
N THR A 118 -8.59 -2.29 0.00
CA THR A 118 -9.52 -2.30 1.14
C THR A 118 -9.63 -3.71 1.69
N GLY A 119 -9.86 -3.86 2.99
CA GLY A 119 -9.96 -5.18 3.64
C GLY A 119 -8.60 -5.81 3.94
N GLN A 120 -7.54 -5.00 3.90
CA GLN A 120 -6.24 -5.35 4.44
C GLN A 120 -6.30 -5.64 5.94
N ASP A 121 -5.41 -6.50 6.40
CA ASP A 121 -5.33 -6.90 7.81
C ASP A 121 -4.70 -5.78 8.65
N LYS A 122 -3.58 -5.22 8.16
CA LYS A 122 -2.78 -4.27 8.93
C LYS A 122 -2.45 -3.00 8.13
N VAL A 123 -2.48 -1.87 8.83
CA VAL A 123 -1.91 -0.60 8.38
C VAL A 123 -0.90 -0.15 9.43
N PHE A 124 0.37 -0.12 9.06
CA PHE A 124 1.46 0.33 9.92
C PHE A 124 1.83 1.77 9.60
N GLY A 125 2.30 2.51 10.59
CA GLY A 125 2.98 3.78 10.40
C GLY A 125 4.38 3.74 11.00
N VAL A 126 5.31 4.49 10.39
CA VAL A 126 6.67 4.66 10.88
C VAL A 126 6.87 6.11 11.31
N GLY A 127 6.96 6.34 12.61
CA GLY A 127 7.14 7.71 13.11
C GLY A 127 8.60 8.15 13.09
N LEU A 128 8.81 9.47 12.97
CA LEU A 128 10.14 10.10 12.98
C LEU A 128 11.10 9.52 11.93
N ASN A 129 10.58 9.14 10.75
CA ASN A 129 11.37 8.47 9.73
C ASN A 129 11.93 9.39 8.64
N TYR A 130 11.79 10.71 8.76
CA TYR A 130 12.43 11.67 7.85
C TYR A 130 13.43 12.54 8.60
N LEU A 131 14.62 12.71 8.02
CA LEU A 131 15.68 13.52 8.63
C LEU A 131 15.28 14.99 8.78
N ASP A 132 14.57 15.57 7.80
CA ASP A 132 14.09 16.95 7.87
C ASP A 132 13.00 17.15 8.93
N HIS A 133 12.12 16.17 9.14
CA HIS A 133 11.11 16.18 10.20
C HIS A 133 11.74 16.10 11.59
N CYS A 134 12.80 15.30 11.77
CA CYS A 134 13.57 15.28 13.01
C CYS A 134 14.26 16.63 13.26
N LYS A 135 14.84 17.25 12.22
CA LYS A 135 15.46 18.59 12.31
C LYS A 135 14.45 19.67 12.69
N GLU A 136 13.24 19.67 12.14
CA GLU A 136 12.16 20.61 12.48
C GLU A 136 11.84 20.60 13.99
N GLN A 137 11.94 19.42 14.60
CA GLN A 137 11.64 19.22 16.02
C GLN A 137 12.86 19.34 16.95
N ASN A 138 14.07 19.52 16.39
CA ASN A 138 15.34 19.38 17.12
C ASN A 138 15.46 18.02 17.84
N LEU A 139 15.05 16.95 17.18
CA LEU A 139 15.15 15.58 17.69
C LEU A 139 16.28 14.81 17.01
N THR A 140 16.92 13.93 17.77
CA THR A 140 17.80 12.90 17.22
C THR A 140 16.95 11.82 16.56
N PRO A 141 17.26 11.41 15.32
CA PRO A 141 16.64 10.25 14.69
C PRO A 141 16.66 9.02 15.60
N PRO A 142 15.57 8.23 15.69
CA PRO A 142 15.58 7.02 16.49
C PRO A 142 16.55 5.98 15.88
N GLU A 143 17.17 5.17 16.74
CA GLU A 143 18.08 4.10 16.30
C GLU A 143 17.33 2.96 15.59
N LEU A 144 16.09 2.69 16.03
CA LEU A 144 15.20 1.70 15.45
C LEU A 144 13.90 2.36 14.99
N PRO A 145 13.26 1.87 13.90
CA PRO A 145 12.03 2.46 13.41
C PRO A 145 10.93 2.38 14.47
N MET A 146 10.31 3.52 14.76
CA MET A 146 9.18 3.62 15.69
C MET A 146 7.89 3.19 14.98
N ILE A 147 7.48 1.95 15.20
CA ILE A 147 6.29 1.37 14.58
C ILE A 147 5.04 1.65 15.42
N PHE A 148 3.98 2.12 14.75
CA PHE A 148 2.62 2.16 15.28
C PHE A 148 1.63 1.63 14.25
N SER A 149 0.34 1.56 14.60
CA SER A 149 -0.70 1.09 13.71
C SER A 149 -1.82 2.10 13.51
N LYS A 150 -2.48 1.97 12.37
CA LYS A 150 -3.80 2.51 12.09
C LYS A 150 -4.77 1.34 11.88
N PHE A 151 -6.04 1.53 12.22
CA PHE A 151 -7.06 0.54 11.87
C PHE A 151 -7.35 0.56 10.37
N SER A 152 -7.56 -0.62 9.80
CA SER A 152 -8.00 -0.80 8.40
C SER A 152 -9.28 -0.01 8.07
N SER A 153 -10.18 0.15 9.05
CA SER A 153 -11.41 0.94 8.95
C SER A 153 -11.19 2.46 8.78
N ALA A 154 -9.99 2.97 9.06
CA ALA A 154 -9.67 4.38 8.84
C ALA A 154 -9.38 4.70 7.36
N VAL A 155 -9.16 3.68 6.52
CA VAL A 155 -8.82 3.85 5.11
C VAL A 155 -9.99 4.32 4.29
N ILE A 156 -9.77 5.37 3.51
CA ILE A 156 -10.74 5.92 2.54
C ILE A 156 -10.05 6.24 1.22
N GLY A 157 -10.82 6.32 0.14
CA GLY A 157 -10.32 6.55 -1.21
C GLY A 157 -10.19 8.01 -1.61
N PRO A 158 -9.72 8.29 -2.84
CA PRO A 158 -9.52 9.65 -3.36
C PRO A 158 -10.80 10.49 -3.48
N ASN A 159 -11.96 9.83 -3.54
CA ASN A 159 -13.25 10.49 -3.71
C ASN A 159 -14.04 10.62 -2.40
N ASP A 160 -13.43 10.22 -1.27
CA ASP A 160 -14.03 10.31 0.06
C ASP A 160 -13.48 11.52 0.83
N ALA A 161 -14.23 11.96 1.85
CA ALA A 161 -13.81 13.07 2.70
C ALA A 161 -13.38 12.58 4.09
N VAL A 162 -12.36 13.23 4.65
CA VAL A 162 -12.00 13.08 6.05
C VAL A 162 -13.04 13.80 6.92
N LYS A 163 -13.64 13.07 7.85
CA LYS A 163 -14.67 13.57 8.77
C LYS A 163 -14.04 14.03 10.09
N LEU A 164 -14.02 15.33 10.30
CA LEU A 164 -13.44 15.96 11.48
C LEU A 164 -14.42 15.94 12.65
N ARG A 165 -14.10 15.17 13.69
CA ARG A 165 -14.85 15.13 14.96
C ARG A 165 -14.52 16.36 15.83
N THR A 166 -14.95 17.54 15.37
CA THR A 166 -14.62 18.85 15.96
C THR A 166 -15.02 18.99 17.44
N GLU A 167 -15.95 18.17 17.93
CA GLU A 167 -16.34 18.19 19.34
C GLU A 167 -15.27 17.62 20.28
N ILE A 168 -14.38 16.74 19.79
CA ILE A 168 -13.39 16.04 20.63
C ILE A 168 -11.94 16.45 20.38
N THR A 169 -11.66 17.09 19.24
CA THR A 169 -10.34 17.61 18.88
C THR A 169 -10.44 18.77 17.88
N GLN A 170 -9.54 19.73 18.03
CA GLN A 170 -9.29 20.83 17.09
C GLN A 170 -7.83 20.80 16.58
N ASN A 171 -7.09 19.72 16.89
CA ASN A 171 -5.65 19.59 16.63
C ASN A 171 -5.39 18.51 15.58
N VAL A 172 -6.19 18.50 14.51
CA VAL A 172 -6.05 17.52 13.42
C VAL A 172 -5.02 18.05 12.42
N ASP A 173 -4.05 17.21 12.10
CA ASP A 173 -2.86 17.57 11.33
C ASP A 173 -2.70 16.67 10.10
N TRP A 174 -1.92 17.14 9.12
CA TRP A 174 -1.59 16.44 7.88
C TRP A 174 -0.19 15.82 7.94
N GLU A 175 -0.03 14.72 7.21
CA GLU A 175 1.24 13.99 7.07
C GLU A 175 1.22 13.27 5.72
N VAL A 176 1.79 13.86 4.66
CA VAL A 176 1.94 13.13 3.38
C VAL A 176 2.97 12.03 3.54
N GLU A 177 2.66 10.82 3.08
CA GLU A 177 3.55 9.67 3.17
C GLU A 177 3.56 8.83 1.89
N LEU A 178 4.73 8.26 1.57
CA LEU A 178 4.83 7.15 0.64
C LEU A 178 4.28 5.90 1.35
N ALA A 179 3.20 5.32 0.82
CA ALA A 179 2.66 4.07 1.31
C ALA A 179 3.20 2.90 0.49
N VAL A 180 3.73 1.89 1.18
CA VAL A 180 4.21 0.63 0.60
C VAL A 180 3.12 -0.42 0.78
N VAL A 181 2.72 -1.08 -0.30
CA VAL A 181 1.71 -2.14 -0.25
C VAL A 181 2.38 -3.50 -0.42
N ILE A 182 2.14 -4.41 0.53
CA ILE A 182 2.67 -5.77 0.49
C ILE A 182 1.88 -6.59 -0.54
N GLY A 183 2.57 -7.29 -1.43
CA GLY A 183 1.98 -8.10 -2.50
C GLY A 183 2.03 -9.60 -2.25
N LYS A 184 2.92 -10.05 -1.36
CA LYS A 184 3.14 -11.46 -1.02
C LYS A 184 3.29 -11.61 0.48
N GLU A 185 2.82 -12.74 1.00
CA GLU A 185 3.02 -13.07 2.41
C GLU A 185 4.52 -13.13 2.73
N CYS A 186 4.95 -12.49 3.82
CA CYS A 186 6.32 -12.57 4.29
C CYS A 186 6.43 -12.57 5.81
N SER A 187 7.34 -13.40 6.32
CA SER A 187 7.66 -13.55 7.74
C SER A 187 9.12 -13.98 7.84
N MET A 188 9.85 -13.48 8.84
CA MET A 188 11.26 -13.80 9.08
C MET A 188 12.16 -13.68 7.84
N ILE A 189 12.07 -12.55 7.14
CA ILE A 189 12.84 -12.29 5.91
C ILE A 189 14.06 -11.40 6.15
N ASP A 190 15.09 -11.54 5.31
CA ASP A 190 16.20 -10.59 5.24
C ASP A 190 15.78 -9.30 4.50
N ALA A 191 16.31 -8.15 4.91
CA ALA A 191 16.04 -6.86 4.27
C ALA A 191 16.35 -6.87 2.77
N LYS A 192 17.44 -7.51 2.33
CA LYS A 192 17.82 -7.59 0.90
C LYS A 192 16.73 -8.21 0.01
N ASP A 193 15.84 -9.03 0.57
CA ASP A 193 14.79 -9.73 -0.14
C ASP A 193 13.44 -8.98 -0.08
N ALA A 194 13.34 -7.93 0.73
CA ALA A 194 12.08 -7.25 1.06
C ALA A 194 11.32 -6.74 -0.17
N TYR A 195 12.00 -6.16 -1.15
CA TYR A 195 11.34 -5.62 -2.36
C TYR A 195 10.63 -6.69 -3.18
N SER A 196 11.03 -7.97 -3.09
CA SER A 196 10.35 -9.07 -3.80
C SER A 196 8.94 -9.35 -3.26
N TYR A 197 8.63 -8.85 -2.06
CA TYR A 197 7.33 -8.97 -1.41
C TYR A 197 6.45 -7.72 -1.55
N VAL A 198 6.99 -6.63 -2.13
CA VAL A 198 6.25 -5.38 -2.34
C VAL A 198 5.43 -5.47 -3.63
N LEU A 199 4.14 -5.17 -3.54
CA LEU A 199 3.25 -5.02 -4.70
C LEU A 199 3.59 -3.74 -5.46
N GLY A 200 3.70 -2.64 -4.71
CA GLY A 200 3.85 -1.31 -5.26
C GLY A 200 3.69 -0.23 -4.21
N TYR A 201 3.48 0.99 -4.70
CA TYR A 201 3.47 2.21 -3.90
C TYR A 201 2.26 3.07 -4.22
N THR A 202 1.78 3.83 -3.23
CA THR A 202 0.68 4.79 -3.39
C THR A 202 0.89 6.01 -2.51
N VAL A 203 0.09 7.07 -2.70
CA VAL A 203 0.11 8.24 -1.82
C VAL A 203 -0.81 7.97 -0.63
N ALA A 204 -0.37 8.37 0.56
CA ALA A 204 -1.20 8.35 1.75
C ALA A 204 -1.17 9.68 2.50
N GLN A 205 -2.20 9.88 3.31
CA GLN A 205 -2.22 10.87 4.38
C GLN A 205 -2.36 10.18 5.73
N ASP A 206 -1.36 10.35 6.61
CA ASP A 206 -1.44 9.91 8.01
C ASP A 206 -2.08 11.00 8.89
N ILE A 207 -3.37 11.23 8.68
CA ILE A 207 -4.12 12.26 9.42
C ILE A 207 -4.06 11.97 10.93
N SER A 208 -3.76 13.01 11.69
CA SER A 208 -3.35 12.88 13.09
C SER A 208 -4.06 13.87 14.00
N ALA A 209 -4.87 13.39 14.94
CA ALA A 209 -5.37 14.22 16.06
C ALA A 209 -4.28 14.31 17.14
N ARG A 210 -3.49 15.39 17.13
CA ARG A 210 -2.25 15.53 17.91
C ARG A 210 -2.44 15.48 19.42
N ASP A 211 -3.55 16.00 19.91
CA ASP A 211 -3.93 15.94 21.32
C ASP A 211 -4.25 14.50 21.76
N TRP A 212 -4.86 13.71 20.89
CA TRP A 212 -5.12 12.28 21.10
C TRP A 212 -3.89 11.39 20.90
N GLN A 213 -3.01 11.75 19.95
CA GLN A 213 -1.78 11.03 19.69
C GLN A 213 -0.85 11.00 20.92
N LYS A 214 -0.78 12.12 21.65
CA LYS A 214 0.17 12.28 22.76
C LYS A 214 -0.54 12.27 24.12
N LYS A 215 -1.39 13.26 24.38
CA LYS A 215 -1.88 13.57 25.74
C LYS A 215 -3.07 12.70 26.16
N LYS A 216 -4.07 12.51 25.30
CA LYS A 216 -5.33 11.83 25.66
C LYS A 216 -5.28 10.30 25.53
N ASN A 217 -4.12 9.71 25.24
CA ASN A 217 -3.93 8.26 25.13
C ASN A 217 -2.58 7.79 25.68
N SER A 218 -2.04 8.48 26.70
CA SER A 218 -0.82 8.10 27.41
C SER A 218 0.38 7.78 26.49
N GLY A 219 0.55 8.56 25.42
CA GLY A 219 1.63 8.39 24.44
C GLY A 219 1.43 7.27 23.42
N GLN A 220 0.38 6.46 23.50
CA GLN A 220 0.03 5.48 22.46
C GLN A 220 -0.67 6.19 21.29
N PHE A 221 -0.21 5.95 20.06
CA PHE A 221 -0.66 6.77 18.92
C PHE A 221 -2.01 6.33 18.34
N ILE A 222 -2.45 5.10 18.63
CA ILE A 222 -3.57 4.45 17.94
C ILE A 222 -4.86 5.28 17.91
N LEU A 223 -5.26 5.92 19.02
CA LEU A 223 -6.48 6.74 19.06
C LEU A 223 -6.36 8.05 18.27
N GLY A 224 -5.17 8.67 18.25
CA GLY A 224 -4.92 9.88 17.47
C GLY A 224 -4.73 9.62 15.98
N LYS A 225 -4.34 8.39 15.61
CA LYS A 225 -4.02 7.97 14.24
C LYS A 225 -5.14 7.14 13.59
N SER A 226 -6.11 6.61 14.33
CA SER A 226 -7.12 5.66 13.81
C SER A 226 -8.56 6.13 13.94
N MET A 227 -8.82 7.44 14.06
CA MET A 227 -10.18 7.93 13.91
C MET A 227 -10.70 7.57 12.50
N ASP A 228 -11.99 7.29 12.37
CA ASP A 228 -12.58 6.96 11.07
C ASP A 228 -12.18 7.98 10.01
N THR A 229 -11.91 7.52 8.79
CA THR A 229 -11.47 8.33 7.65
C THR A 229 -10.07 8.97 7.73
N PHE A 230 -9.28 8.74 8.80
CA PHE A 230 -7.96 9.36 8.96
C PHE A 230 -6.83 8.71 8.14
N CYS A 231 -7.14 7.83 7.19
CA CYS A 231 -6.15 7.25 6.28
C CYS A 231 -6.56 7.34 4.81
N PRO A 232 -6.66 8.55 4.21
CA PRO A 232 -6.78 8.69 2.76
C PRO A 232 -5.63 7.97 2.04
N LEU A 233 -5.97 7.16 1.04
CA LEU A 233 -5.03 6.32 0.29
C LEU A 233 -5.38 6.34 -1.20
N GLY A 234 -4.41 6.59 -2.08
CA GLY A 234 -4.62 6.55 -3.54
C GLY A 234 -3.67 7.45 -4.35
N PRO A 235 -4.01 7.76 -5.63
CA PRO A 235 -5.23 7.37 -6.34
C PRO A 235 -5.25 5.91 -6.82
N TRP A 236 -4.08 5.29 -6.92
CA TRP A 236 -3.86 3.92 -7.37
C TRP A 236 -2.57 3.37 -6.74
N ILE A 237 -2.36 2.07 -6.82
CA ILE A 237 -1.07 1.45 -6.49
C ILE A 237 -0.26 1.33 -7.78
N VAL A 238 0.89 2.00 -7.83
CA VAL A 238 1.88 1.86 -8.92
C VAL A 238 2.78 0.68 -8.60
N THR A 239 2.84 -0.31 -9.49
CA THR A 239 3.66 -1.52 -9.28
C THR A 239 5.15 -1.20 -9.24
N THR A 240 5.92 -2.05 -8.55
CA THR A 240 7.36 -1.83 -8.29
C THR A 240 8.21 -1.63 -9.54
N ASP A 241 7.78 -2.13 -10.69
CA ASP A 241 8.52 -2.02 -11.94
C ASP A 241 8.33 -0.68 -12.68
N GLU A 242 7.35 0.15 -12.30
CA GLU A 242 7.22 1.54 -12.79
C GLU A 242 8.10 2.53 -12.00
N ILE A 243 8.58 2.16 -10.81
CA ILE A 243 9.36 3.03 -9.93
C ILE A 243 10.78 2.50 -9.80
N LYS A 244 11.72 3.21 -10.45
CA LYS A 244 13.14 2.82 -10.47
C LYS A 244 13.78 2.82 -9.07
N ASP A 245 13.51 3.85 -8.28
CA ASP A 245 14.00 3.97 -6.90
C ASP A 245 12.94 4.64 -6.02
N PRO A 246 12.22 3.89 -5.16
CA PRO A 246 11.21 4.44 -4.27
C PRO A 246 11.80 5.33 -3.17
N GLN A 247 13.13 5.33 -3.00
CA GLN A 247 13.84 6.14 -2.02
C GLN A 247 14.41 7.43 -2.62
N CYS A 248 13.97 7.81 -3.82
CA CYS A 248 14.36 9.06 -4.44
C CYS A 248 13.20 9.68 -5.22
N LEU A 249 12.05 9.85 -4.55
CA LEU A 249 10.84 10.44 -5.12
C LEU A 249 10.56 11.78 -4.47
N ASN A 250 10.29 12.81 -5.26
CA ASN A 250 9.78 14.07 -4.72
C ASN A 250 8.41 13.84 -4.08
N ILE A 251 8.21 14.40 -2.89
CA ILE A 251 7.00 14.25 -2.07
C ILE A 251 6.56 15.62 -1.57
N LYS A 252 5.29 15.95 -1.78
CA LYS A 252 4.76 17.28 -1.50
C LYS A 252 3.32 17.24 -0.99
N CYS A 253 2.99 18.20 -0.15
CA CYS A 253 1.64 18.44 0.35
C CYS A 253 1.30 19.92 0.34
N SER A 254 0.12 20.29 -0.16
CA SER A 254 -0.38 21.68 -0.18
C SER A 254 -1.77 21.75 0.44
N LEU A 255 -1.98 22.71 1.36
CA LEU A 255 -3.27 22.98 1.98
C LEU A 255 -3.85 24.27 1.37
N ASN A 256 -5.03 24.17 0.75
CA ASN A 256 -5.73 25.29 0.10
C ASN A 256 -4.82 26.06 -0.88
N GLY A 257 -4.01 25.34 -1.64
CA GLY A 257 -3.07 25.90 -2.62
C GLY A 257 -1.73 26.38 -2.06
N VAL A 258 -1.53 26.35 -0.73
CA VAL A 258 -0.28 26.74 -0.08
C VAL A 258 0.54 25.50 0.25
N VAL A 259 1.77 25.42 -0.25
CA VAL A 259 2.70 24.32 0.04
C VAL A 259 3.00 24.26 1.54
N LYS A 260 2.80 23.09 2.14
CA LYS A 260 3.02 22.82 3.56
C LYS A 260 4.20 21.88 3.82
N GLN A 261 4.35 20.84 2.99
CA GLN A 261 5.47 19.90 3.00
C GLN A 261 6.03 19.82 1.57
N ASP A 262 7.36 19.80 1.44
CA ASP A 262 8.09 19.68 0.16
C ASP A 262 9.45 19.06 0.45
N SER A 263 9.65 17.81 0.05
CA SER A 263 10.81 16.99 0.40
C SER A 263 11.04 15.89 -0.64
N ASN A 264 11.91 14.94 -0.29
CA ASN A 264 12.22 13.78 -1.11
C ASN A 264 12.34 12.52 -0.23
N THR A 265 11.86 11.37 -0.72
CA THR A 265 11.91 10.10 0.02
C THR A 265 13.34 9.62 0.32
N CYS A 266 14.37 10.25 -0.25
CA CYS A 266 15.77 10.02 0.13
C CYS A 266 16.08 10.41 1.57
N GLN A 267 15.28 11.30 2.16
CA GLN A 267 15.33 11.71 3.56
C GLN A 267 14.85 10.62 4.52
N LEU A 268 14.29 9.50 4.03
CA LEU A 268 13.93 8.36 4.87
C LEU A 268 15.14 7.88 5.67
N ILE A 269 15.03 7.83 7.00
CA ILE A 269 16.09 7.41 7.91
C ILE A 269 16.23 5.89 7.86
N HIS A 270 15.15 5.18 8.19
CA HIS A 270 15.03 3.73 8.03
C HIS A 270 14.45 3.44 6.66
N LYS A 271 15.21 2.71 5.85
CA LYS A 271 14.86 2.40 4.47
C LYS A 271 13.74 1.37 4.41
N ILE A 272 12.98 1.36 3.32
CA ILE A 272 11.81 0.48 3.13
C ILE A 272 12.15 -1.00 3.42
N PRO A 273 13.30 -1.54 2.93
CA PRO A 273 13.66 -2.93 3.20
C PRO A 273 13.87 -3.25 4.69
N ASP A 274 14.47 -2.31 5.44
CA ASP A 274 14.75 -2.48 6.87
C ASP A 274 13.45 -2.46 7.69
N VAL A 275 12.51 -1.58 7.32
CA VAL A 275 11.19 -1.50 7.96
C VAL A 275 10.41 -2.80 7.72
N ILE A 276 10.39 -3.31 6.50
CA ILE A 276 9.69 -4.56 6.18
C ILE A 276 10.31 -5.73 6.94
N ALA A 277 11.64 -5.87 6.93
CA ALA A 277 12.32 -6.96 7.65
C ALA A 277 12.08 -6.88 9.16
N ARG A 278 12.09 -5.67 9.74
CA ARG A 278 11.77 -5.44 11.16
C ARG A 278 10.35 -5.87 11.52
N LEU A 279 9.37 -5.52 10.69
CA LEU A 279 7.98 -5.94 10.91
C LEU A 279 7.85 -7.47 10.76
N ALA A 280 8.43 -8.02 9.69
CA ALA A 280 8.41 -9.44 9.39
C ALA A 280 9.13 -10.31 10.44
N SER A 281 10.07 -9.75 11.21
CA SER A 281 10.73 -10.46 12.30
C SER A 281 9.83 -10.65 13.54
N VAL A 282 8.71 -9.94 13.61
CA VAL A 282 7.78 -9.97 14.76
C VAL A 282 6.43 -10.58 14.35
N MET A 283 5.98 -10.33 13.12
CA MET A 283 4.69 -10.80 12.64
C MET A 283 4.69 -11.04 11.14
N THR A 284 3.83 -11.95 10.69
CA THR A 284 3.59 -12.16 9.26
C THR A 284 2.89 -10.94 8.65
N LEU A 285 3.46 -10.43 7.57
CA LEU A 285 2.82 -9.46 6.68
C LEU A 285 2.06 -10.21 5.60
N TYR A 286 0.83 -9.80 5.33
CA TYR A 286 -0.05 -10.43 4.35
C TYR A 286 -0.17 -9.58 3.08
N PRO A 287 -0.51 -10.19 1.93
CA PRO A 287 -0.88 -9.44 0.75
C PRO A 287 -1.99 -8.43 1.07
N GLY A 288 -1.74 -7.18 0.70
CA GLY A 288 -2.57 -6.01 0.92
C GLY A 288 -2.25 -5.20 2.17
N ASP A 289 -1.42 -5.69 3.09
CA ASP A 289 -0.96 -4.87 4.22
C ASP A 289 -0.25 -3.61 3.73
N VAL A 290 -0.47 -2.51 4.46
CA VAL A 290 0.02 -1.18 4.08
C VAL A 290 1.01 -0.69 5.13
N ILE A 291 2.13 -0.14 4.69
CA ILE A 291 3.13 0.52 5.54
C ILE A 291 3.23 1.97 5.11
N LEU A 292 2.83 2.89 5.99
CA LEU A 292 3.06 4.32 5.83
C LEU A 292 4.49 4.61 6.32
N SER A 293 5.36 5.05 5.40
CA SER A 293 6.81 5.06 5.60
C SER A 293 7.35 6.21 6.45
N GLY A 294 6.47 7.08 6.95
CA GLY A 294 6.78 8.31 7.65
C GLY A 294 6.56 9.55 6.78
N THR A 295 6.52 10.71 7.44
CA THR A 295 6.24 12.00 6.83
C THR A 295 7.43 12.97 6.93
N PRO A 296 7.68 13.81 5.91
CA PRO A 296 8.70 14.86 5.97
C PRO A 296 8.33 16.02 6.91
N GLY A 297 9.28 16.92 7.14
CA GLY A 297 9.04 18.17 7.88
C GLY A 297 7.96 19.05 7.25
N GLY A 298 7.38 19.95 8.04
CA GLY A 298 6.30 20.85 7.60
C GLY A 298 4.90 20.40 8.02
N VAL A 299 4.80 19.60 9.09
CA VAL A 299 3.51 19.28 9.71
C VAL A 299 2.96 20.50 10.46
N GLY A 300 1.64 20.61 10.55
CA GLY A 300 0.94 21.77 11.12
C GLY A 300 1.29 22.05 12.57
N VAL A 301 1.45 21.01 13.39
CA VAL A 301 1.73 21.14 14.84
C VAL A 301 3.07 21.82 15.16
N HIS A 302 4.03 21.79 14.23
CA HIS A 302 5.36 22.39 14.42
C HIS A 302 5.52 23.75 13.71
N ARG A 303 4.48 24.21 13.01
CA ARG A 303 4.45 25.57 12.46
C ARG A 303 4.37 26.61 13.58
N LYS A 304 4.75 27.85 13.25
CA LYS A 304 4.73 29.01 14.16
C LYS A 304 3.90 30.14 13.55
N PRO A 305 2.65 30.36 14.01
CA PRO A 305 1.91 29.57 14.99
C PRO A 305 1.52 28.17 14.46
N PRO A 306 1.14 27.22 15.34
CA PRO A 306 0.62 25.93 14.90
C PRO A 306 -0.63 26.10 14.02
N GLU A 307 -0.76 25.23 13.03
CA GLU A 307 -1.86 25.23 12.06
C GLU A 307 -2.50 23.84 12.05
N PHE A 308 -3.83 23.79 11.98
CA PHE A 308 -4.60 22.54 12.00
C PHE A 308 -5.72 22.57 10.96
N LEU A 309 -6.11 21.38 10.53
CA LEU A 309 -7.17 21.16 9.54
C LEU A 309 -8.53 21.54 10.10
N LYS A 310 -9.34 22.19 9.26
CA LYS A 310 -10.72 22.58 9.57
C LYS A 310 -11.69 22.12 8.49
N PRO A 311 -13.00 22.00 8.81
CA PRO A 311 -14.02 21.73 7.79
C PRO A 311 -13.94 22.75 6.64
N GLY A 312 -14.03 22.26 5.41
CA GLY A 312 -13.89 23.06 4.18
C GLY A 312 -12.48 23.09 3.60
N ASP A 313 -11.47 22.63 4.34
CA ASP A 313 -10.11 22.55 3.79
C ASP A 313 -10.00 21.51 2.67
N LYS A 314 -9.08 21.80 1.74
CA LYS A 314 -8.63 20.89 0.68
C LYS A 314 -7.12 20.70 0.79
N LEU A 315 -6.70 19.45 0.92
CA LEU A 315 -5.31 19.04 0.92
C LEU A 315 -4.99 18.33 -0.39
N VAL A 316 -3.86 18.66 -1.00
CA VAL A 316 -3.37 18.04 -2.23
C VAL A 316 -2.00 17.44 -1.95
N SER A 317 -1.91 16.12 -2.05
CA SER A 317 -0.69 15.35 -1.79
C SER A 317 -0.19 14.74 -3.09
N GLU A 318 1.10 14.90 -3.37
CA GLU A 318 1.70 14.43 -4.61
C GLU A 318 3.00 13.69 -4.32
N ILE A 319 3.17 12.56 -5.00
CA ILE A 319 4.44 11.83 -5.02
C ILE A 319 4.81 11.56 -6.47
N GLU A 320 6.04 11.90 -6.83
CA GLU A 320 6.63 11.66 -8.14
C GLU A 320 6.44 10.20 -8.59
N CYS A 321 6.18 10.00 -9.88
CA CYS A 321 5.86 8.72 -10.51
C CYS A 321 4.56 8.03 -10.04
N ILE A 322 3.97 8.44 -8.92
CA ILE A 322 2.71 7.88 -8.41
C ILE A 322 1.51 8.69 -8.88
N GLY A 323 1.47 9.98 -8.53
CA GLY A 323 0.37 10.88 -8.87
C GLY A 323 -0.11 11.69 -7.68
N VAL A 324 -1.35 12.18 -7.80
CA VAL A 324 -1.94 13.16 -6.88
C VAL A 324 -3.14 12.56 -6.14
N LEU A 325 -3.16 12.75 -4.83
CA LEU A 325 -4.27 12.46 -3.93
C LEU A 325 -4.84 13.77 -3.40
N GLU A 326 -6.07 14.09 -3.80
CA GLU A 326 -6.82 15.20 -3.21
C GLU A 326 -7.66 14.70 -2.04
N THR A 327 -7.64 15.40 -0.92
CA THR A 327 -8.39 15.06 0.29
C THR A 327 -9.21 16.26 0.73
N LYS A 328 -10.52 16.04 0.92
CA LYS A 328 -11.44 17.07 1.43
C LYS A 328 -11.72 16.82 2.89
N PHE A 329 -11.88 17.89 3.66
CA PHE A 329 -12.19 17.84 5.08
C PHE A 329 -13.59 18.37 5.32
N VAL A 330 -14.42 17.56 5.97
CA VAL A 330 -15.80 17.93 6.32
C VAL A 330 -16.01 17.79 7.82
N LYS A 331 -16.99 18.50 8.35
CA LYS A 331 -17.41 18.29 9.74
C LYS A 331 -18.01 16.89 9.86
N TYR A 332 -17.67 16.16 10.93
CA TYR A 332 -18.41 14.96 11.29
C TYR A 332 -19.75 15.38 11.89
N ASP A 333 -20.84 15.04 11.20
CA ASP A 333 -22.19 15.22 11.74
C ASP A 333 -22.58 13.98 12.53
N LYS A 334 -22.81 14.16 13.84
CA LYS A 334 -23.42 13.11 14.67
C LYS A 334 -24.82 12.84 14.11
N CYS A 335 -25.12 11.58 13.77
CA CYS A 335 -26.50 11.19 13.51
C CYS A 335 -27.33 11.48 14.76
N SER A 336 -28.42 12.21 14.58
CA SER A 336 -29.46 12.41 15.59
C SER A 336 -30.32 11.14 15.66
N CYS A 337 -29.77 10.03 16.16
CA CYS A 337 -30.55 8.85 16.49
C CYS A 337 -30.93 8.87 17.98
#